data_AF-A0A662XLX0-F1
#
_entry.id   AF-A0A662XLX0-F1
#
_cell.length_a   1.000
_cell.length_b   1.000
_cell.length_c   1.000
_cell.angle_alpha   90.00
_cell.angle_beta   90.00
_cell.angle_gamma   90.00
#
_symmetry.space_group_name_H-M   'P 1'
#
loop_
_entity.id
_entity.type
_entity.pdbx_description
1 polymer ?
#
loop_
_entity_poly.entity_id
_entity_poly.type
_entity_poly.pdbx_seq_one_letter_code
_entity_poly.pdbx_strand_id
1 'polypeptide(L)'
;MVVSAAFLARVQQGEELWTNVPGTFANESYLTRLPGLVRDCVALNQARFTAEQSQQLLQLADDMVHDAAIPLPSQFAAQSAQSPTSAHWETLLAGKGYTWQNSPWFLGEQYMFHLVLLLAEYYSSGLDPFHPSKLAELAEATPWTLLQTAVGLSALEEASSQSHHDQLKRFVKLCLWGNKADGCYKEVKDTISGADASLVFDDELLLVDHSDQVISLLEREAREAGDAAKLSVQYINDNCGTELLLDLALADHLLAHGWCGKVTFNVKVEP
;
A
#
# COMPACT_ATOMS: atom_id res chain seq x y z
N MET A 1 -4.26 -0.55 -22.03
CA MET A 1 -4.24 -2.01 -21.81
C MET A 1 -5.66 -2.52 -21.92
N VAL A 2 -5.91 -3.58 -22.68
CA VAL A 2 -7.21 -4.27 -22.70
C VAL A 2 -7.09 -5.47 -21.78
N VAL A 3 -7.82 -5.47 -20.68
CA VAL A 3 -7.86 -6.63 -19.76
C VAL A 3 -8.51 -7.80 -20.49
N SER A 4 -7.86 -8.97 -20.52
CA SER A 4 -8.37 -10.11 -21.28
C SER A 4 -9.66 -10.67 -20.65
N ALA A 5 -10.58 -11.14 -21.49
CA ALA A 5 -11.81 -11.79 -21.02
C ALA A 5 -11.52 -13.02 -20.14
N ALA A 6 -10.43 -13.75 -20.45
CA ALA A 6 -9.98 -14.89 -19.64
C ALA A 6 -9.53 -14.47 -18.24
N PHE A 7 -8.84 -13.33 -18.11
CA PHE A 7 -8.47 -12.79 -16.80
C PHE A 7 -9.71 -12.36 -16.02
N LEU A 8 -10.63 -11.61 -16.65
CA LEU A 8 -11.87 -11.19 -15.99
C LEU A 8 -12.71 -12.39 -15.53
N ALA A 9 -12.81 -13.43 -16.35
CA ALA A 9 -13.52 -14.66 -15.97
C ALA A 9 -12.88 -15.35 -14.75
N ARG A 10 -11.54 -15.33 -14.63
CA ARG A 10 -10.84 -15.84 -13.44
C ARG A 10 -11.11 -14.98 -12.20
N VAL A 11 -11.07 -13.65 -12.34
CA VAL A 11 -11.39 -12.74 -11.23
C VAL A 11 -12.83 -12.97 -10.75
N GLN A 12 -13.78 -13.14 -11.67
CA GLN A 12 -15.19 -13.40 -11.36
C GLN A 12 -15.47 -14.77 -10.73
N GLN A 13 -14.51 -15.71 -10.78
CA GLN A 13 -14.61 -16.99 -10.06
C GLN A 13 -14.23 -16.86 -8.58
N GLY A 14 -13.56 -15.77 -8.19
CA GLY A 14 -13.26 -15.50 -6.80
C GLY A 14 -14.52 -15.21 -5.99
N GLU A 15 -14.53 -15.66 -4.73
CA GLU A 15 -15.56 -15.28 -3.78
C GLU A 15 -15.29 -13.84 -3.30
N GLU A 16 -16.30 -12.98 -3.44
CA GLU A 16 -16.23 -11.63 -2.88
C GLU A 16 -16.28 -11.73 -1.34
N LEU A 17 -15.33 -11.10 -0.66
CA LEU A 17 -15.30 -11.08 0.80
C LEU A 17 -16.24 -9.98 1.32
N TRP A 18 -17.10 -10.33 2.27
CA TRP A 18 -18.06 -9.43 2.89
C TRP A 18 -17.69 -9.13 4.34
N THR A 19 -18.05 -7.94 4.81
CA THR A 19 -17.77 -7.49 6.19
C THR A 19 -18.77 -8.04 7.22
N ASN A 20 -19.74 -8.87 6.80
CA ASN A 20 -20.83 -9.39 7.63
C ASN A 20 -20.60 -10.79 8.20
N VAL A 21 -19.42 -11.37 8.02
CA VAL A 21 -19.08 -12.69 8.55
C VAL A 21 -18.29 -12.53 9.85
N PRO A 22 -18.89 -12.73 11.03
CA PRO A 22 -18.24 -12.45 12.31
C PRO A 22 -16.97 -13.27 12.52
N GLY A 23 -15.93 -12.64 13.07
CA GLY A 23 -14.64 -13.30 13.35
C GLY A 23 -13.75 -13.51 12.12
N THR A 24 -14.16 -13.03 10.94
CA THR A 24 -13.26 -12.91 9.79
C THR A 24 -12.43 -11.63 9.91
N PHE A 25 -11.24 -11.64 9.30
CA PHE A 25 -10.39 -10.45 9.23
C PHE A 25 -11.10 -9.23 8.62
N ALA A 26 -11.95 -9.46 7.60
CA ALA A 26 -12.76 -8.41 6.97
C ALA A 26 -13.75 -7.77 7.96
N ASN A 27 -14.44 -8.58 8.76
CA ASN A 27 -15.35 -8.07 9.79
C ASN A 27 -14.59 -7.38 10.93
N GLU A 28 -13.53 -8.00 11.45
CA GLU A 28 -12.74 -7.45 12.56
C GLU A 28 -12.06 -6.12 12.19
N SER A 29 -11.70 -5.94 10.91
CA SER A 29 -11.15 -4.68 10.40
C SER A 29 -12.06 -3.48 10.66
N TYR A 30 -13.38 -3.64 10.57
CA TYR A 30 -14.35 -2.57 10.83
C TYR A 30 -14.70 -2.38 12.30
N LEU A 31 -14.38 -3.36 13.15
CA LEU A 31 -14.58 -3.25 14.60
C LEU A 31 -13.39 -2.58 15.29
N THR A 32 -12.20 -2.70 14.71
CA THR A 32 -10.95 -2.35 15.40
C THR A 32 -10.00 -1.55 14.52
N ARG A 33 -9.44 -2.16 13.48
CA ARG A 33 -8.32 -1.62 12.68
C ARG A 33 -8.67 -0.31 11.98
N LEU A 34 -9.70 -0.30 11.14
CA LEU A 34 -10.04 0.86 10.33
C LEU A 34 -10.59 2.04 11.17
N PRO A 35 -11.46 1.83 12.18
CA PRO A 35 -11.80 2.89 13.13
C PRO A 35 -10.57 3.42 13.89
N GLY A 36 -9.65 2.55 14.29
CA GLY A 36 -8.38 2.92 14.91
C GLY A 36 -7.55 3.82 14.01
N LEU A 37 -7.40 3.47 12.73
CA LEU A 37 -6.69 4.27 11.72
C LEU A 37 -7.30 5.67 11.58
N VAL A 38 -8.63 5.79 11.52
CA VAL A 38 -9.30 7.11 11.43
C VAL A 38 -9.07 7.93 12.71
N ARG A 39 -9.13 7.31 13.88
CA ARG A 39 -8.84 7.98 15.16
C ARG A 39 -7.39 8.44 15.26
N ASP A 40 -6.44 7.61 14.83
CA ASP A 40 -5.01 7.97 14.78
C ASP A 40 -4.77 9.12 13.79
N CYS A 41 -5.43 9.10 12.63
CA CYS A 41 -5.42 10.20 11.68
C CYS A 41 -5.87 11.51 12.32
N VAL A 42 -6.98 11.52 13.07
CA VAL A 42 -7.44 12.72 13.80
C VAL A 42 -6.41 13.15 14.85
N ALA A 43 -5.88 12.21 15.65
CA ALA A 43 -4.91 12.50 16.71
C ALA A 43 -3.63 13.14 16.16
N LEU A 44 -3.13 12.68 15.01
CA LEU A 44 -1.93 13.20 14.37
C LEU A 44 -2.15 14.55 13.66
N ASN A 45 -3.40 14.94 13.42
CA ASN A 45 -3.77 16.17 12.72
C ASN A 45 -4.44 17.21 13.63
N GLN A 46 -4.34 17.11 14.96
CA GLN A 46 -4.98 18.07 15.90
C GLN A 46 -4.64 19.54 15.62
N ALA A 47 -3.44 19.83 15.12
CA ALA A 47 -3.02 21.19 14.78
C ALA A 47 -3.41 21.62 13.35
N ARG A 48 -3.89 20.68 12.52
CA ARG A 48 -4.18 20.86 11.09
C ARG A 48 -5.68 20.82 10.78
N PHE A 49 -6.45 20.05 11.56
CA PHE A 49 -7.90 19.93 11.43
C PHE A 49 -8.64 20.97 12.27
N THR A 50 -9.79 21.40 11.75
CA THR A 50 -10.77 22.12 12.56
C THR A 50 -11.44 21.16 13.56
N ALA A 51 -12.13 21.75 14.55
CA ALA A 51 -12.93 20.96 15.50
C ALA A 51 -14.05 20.17 14.79
N GLU A 52 -14.64 20.74 13.73
CA GLU A 52 -15.70 20.10 12.96
C GLU A 52 -15.17 18.89 12.16
N GLN A 53 -14.05 19.06 11.45
CA GLN A 53 -13.41 17.95 10.72
C GLN A 53 -13.04 16.80 11.66
N SER A 54 -12.45 17.14 12.81
CA SER A 54 -12.09 16.16 13.84
C SER A 54 -13.32 15.42 14.37
N GLN A 55 -14.41 16.14 14.65
CA GLN A 55 -15.66 15.54 15.12
C GLN A 55 -16.29 14.62 14.07
N GLN A 56 -16.35 15.02 12.81
CA GLN A 56 -16.93 14.22 11.72
C GLN A 56 -16.13 12.94 11.47
N LEU A 57 -14.80 13.00 11.48
CA LEU A 57 -13.93 11.83 11.34
C LEU A 57 -14.05 10.88 12.54
N LEU A 58 -14.14 11.40 13.76
CA LEU A 58 -14.38 10.56 14.94
C LEU A 58 -15.76 9.91 14.89
N GLN A 59 -16.79 10.62 14.43
CA GLN A 59 -18.12 10.05 14.22
C GLN A 59 -18.08 8.95 13.15
N LEU A 60 -17.35 9.14 12.05
CA LEU A 60 -17.15 8.10 11.03
C LEU A 60 -16.55 6.83 11.65
N ALA A 61 -15.53 6.96 12.51
CA ALA A 61 -14.93 5.82 13.20
C ALA A 61 -15.93 5.11 14.13
N ASP A 62 -16.79 5.86 14.83
CA ASP A 62 -17.82 5.29 15.69
C ASP A 62 -18.94 4.62 14.88
N ASP A 63 -19.34 5.21 13.76
CA ASP A 63 -20.33 4.67 12.83
C ASP A 63 -19.90 3.31 12.27
N MET A 64 -18.60 3.14 12.00
CA MET A 64 -18.03 1.86 11.56
C MET A 64 -18.18 0.76 12.63
N VAL A 65 -17.87 1.09 13.89
CA VAL A 65 -17.95 0.15 15.03
C VAL A 65 -19.40 -0.25 15.31
N HIS A 66 -20.36 0.67 15.12
CA HIS A 66 -21.78 0.44 15.40
C HIS A 66 -22.59 -0.03 14.20
N ASP A 67 -21.92 -0.42 13.11
CA ASP A 67 -22.55 -0.91 11.87
C ASP A 67 -23.59 0.07 11.30
N ALA A 68 -23.27 1.37 11.32
CA ALA A 68 -24.13 2.37 10.71
C ALA A 68 -24.22 2.17 9.18
N ALA A 69 -25.26 2.73 8.58
CA ALA A 69 -25.37 2.83 7.14
C ALA A 69 -24.18 3.60 6.56
N ILE A 70 -23.61 3.11 5.47
CA ILE A 70 -22.52 3.81 4.77
C ILE A 70 -23.11 5.11 4.19
N PRO A 71 -22.58 6.29 4.58
CA PRO A 71 -23.11 7.55 4.07
C PRO A 71 -22.82 7.68 2.57
N LEU A 72 -23.68 8.39 1.85
CA LEU A 72 -23.44 8.69 0.44
C LEU A 72 -22.64 9.98 0.29
N PRO A 73 -21.79 10.13 -0.74
CA PRO A 73 -21.09 11.39 -1.01
C PRO A 73 -22.00 12.61 -1.04
N SER A 74 -23.22 12.45 -1.58
CA SER A 74 -24.24 13.51 -1.65
C SER A 74 -24.67 14.09 -0.29
N GLN A 75 -24.41 13.40 0.83
CA GLN A 75 -24.64 13.91 2.18
C GLN A 75 -23.62 14.99 2.58
N PHE A 76 -22.46 15.02 1.90
CA PHE A 76 -21.40 16.01 2.06
C PHE A 76 -21.29 16.89 0.80
N ALA A 77 -22.42 17.49 0.39
CA ALA A 77 -22.58 18.10 -0.93
C ALA A 77 -21.44 19.08 -1.30
N ALA A 78 -21.01 19.93 -0.36
CA ALA A 78 -19.95 20.92 -0.59
C ALA A 78 -18.60 20.26 -0.87
N GLN A 79 -18.20 19.27 -0.07
CA GLN A 79 -16.97 18.51 -0.22
C GLN A 79 -17.01 17.62 -1.48
N SER A 80 -18.13 16.92 -1.69
CA SER A 80 -18.32 16.01 -2.82
C SER A 80 -18.22 16.72 -4.18
N ALA A 81 -18.63 17.99 -4.24
CA ALA A 81 -18.57 18.79 -5.47
C ALA A 81 -17.12 19.10 -5.91
N GLN A 82 -16.15 19.01 -4.99
CA GLN A 82 -14.73 19.22 -5.28
C GLN A 82 -14.02 17.94 -5.73
N SER A 83 -14.61 16.78 -5.44
CA SER A 83 -14.01 15.48 -5.71
C SER A 83 -14.33 14.98 -7.13
N PRO A 84 -13.32 14.57 -7.93
CA PRO A 84 -13.54 14.08 -9.29
C PRO A 84 -14.23 12.70 -9.33
N THR A 85 -14.22 11.96 -8.23
CA THR A 85 -14.67 10.55 -8.15
C THR A 85 -15.96 10.37 -7.35
N SER A 86 -16.43 11.39 -6.62
CA SER A 86 -17.63 11.28 -5.75
C SER A 86 -18.89 10.84 -6.50
N ALA A 87 -19.11 11.29 -7.73
CA ALA A 87 -20.25 10.84 -8.54
C ALA A 87 -20.20 9.34 -8.89
N HIS A 88 -18.99 8.80 -9.07
CA HIS A 88 -18.80 7.37 -9.30
C HIS A 88 -19.11 6.56 -8.04
N TRP A 89 -18.61 7.00 -6.88
CA TRP A 89 -18.92 6.38 -5.59
C TRP A 89 -20.41 6.39 -5.27
N GLU A 90 -21.11 7.50 -5.54
CA GLU A 90 -22.56 7.59 -5.39
C GLU A 90 -23.26 6.48 -6.18
N THR A 91 -22.84 6.26 -7.43
CA THR A 91 -23.41 5.21 -8.30
C THR A 91 -23.17 3.81 -7.76
N LEU A 92 -22.02 3.56 -7.14
CA LEU A 92 -21.68 2.25 -6.58
C LEU A 92 -22.48 1.93 -5.30
N LEU A 93 -22.85 2.95 -4.53
CA LEU A 93 -23.43 2.81 -3.18
C LEU A 93 -24.94 3.03 -3.13
N ALA A 94 -25.49 3.92 -3.98
CA ALA A 94 -26.89 4.31 -3.93
C ALA A 94 -27.82 3.10 -4.11
N GLY A 95 -28.80 2.99 -3.21
CA GLY A 95 -29.81 1.92 -3.25
C GLY A 95 -29.29 0.52 -2.86
N LYS A 96 -28.04 0.38 -2.43
CA LYS A 96 -27.48 -0.91 -2.01
C LYS A 96 -27.86 -1.32 -0.60
N GLY A 97 -28.16 -0.34 0.27
CA GLY A 97 -28.45 -0.60 1.68
C GLY A 97 -27.24 -1.12 2.46
N TYR A 98 -26.03 -0.77 2.03
CA TYR A 98 -24.80 -1.19 2.69
C TYR A 98 -24.61 -0.51 4.05
N THR A 99 -24.12 -1.28 5.00
CA THR A 99 -23.61 -0.82 6.29
C THR A 99 -22.13 -1.20 6.41
N TRP A 100 -21.42 -0.62 7.37
CA TRP A 100 -19.97 -0.85 7.51
C TRP A 100 -19.61 -2.33 7.75
N GLN A 101 -20.48 -3.08 8.42
CA GLN A 101 -20.35 -4.52 8.66
C GLN A 101 -21.31 -5.34 7.79
N ASN A 102 -21.85 -4.76 6.71
CA ASN A 102 -22.58 -5.48 5.67
C ASN A 102 -22.36 -4.85 4.28
N SER A 103 -21.14 -4.97 3.78
CA SER A 103 -20.75 -4.55 2.43
C SER A 103 -19.59 -5.41 1.88
N PRO A 104 -19.35 -5.38 0.55
CA PRO A 104 -18.12 -5.94 -0.01
C PRO A 104 -16.90 -5.25 0.59
N TRP A 105 -15.99 -6.03 1.17
CA TRP A 105 -14.88 -5.51 1.97
C TRP A 105 -13.99 -4.55 1.17
N PHE A 106 -13.56 -4.94 -0.03
CA PHE A 106 -12.72 -4.07 -0.87
C PHE A 106 -13.42 -2.76 -1.22
N LEU A 107 -14.71 -2.79 -1.58
CA LEU A 107 -15.48 -1.58 -1.88
C LEU A 107 -15.58 -0.67 -0.65
N GLY A 108 -15.93 -1.25 0.50
CA GLY A 108 -16.09 -0.52 1.74
C GLY A 108 -14.79 0.13 2.20
N GLU A 109 -13.66 -0.56 2.09
CA GLU A 109 -12.37 -0.06 2.60
C GLU A 109 -11.88 1.09 1.73
N GLN A 110 -11.96 0.94 0.41
CA GLN A 110 -11.63 2.02 -0.53
C GLN A 110 -12.55 3.23 -0.35
N TYR A 111 -13.84 3.01 -0.12
CA TYR A 111 -14.78 4.11 0.11
C TYR A 111 -14.55 4.82 1.45
N MET A 112 -14.11 4.11 2.49
CA MET A 112 -13.72 4.72 3.76
C MET A 112 -12.58 5.74 3.56
N PHE A 113 -11.53 5.39 2.80
CA PHE A 113 -10.46 6.34 2.48
C PHE A 113 -10.98 7.56 1.72
N HIS A 114 -11.87 7.35 0.74
CA HIS A 114 -12.54 8.46 0.03
C HIS A 114 -13.31 9.39 0.98
N LEU A 115 -14.06 8.84 1.95
CA LEU A 115 -14.75 9.62 2.96
C LEU A 115 -13.77 10.40 3.85
N VAL A 116 -12.65 9.79 4.25
CA VAL A 116 -11.62 10.50 5.02
C VAL A 116 -11.10 11.71 4.23
N LEU A 117 -10.84 11.57 2.92
CA LEU A 117 -10.42 12.68 2.07
C LEU A 117 -11.49 13.75 1.92
N LEU A 118 -12.77 13.37 1.80
CA LEU A 118 -13.88 14.32 1.78
C LEU A 118 -13.97 15.11 3.08
N LEU A 119 -13.97 14.42 4.23
CA LEU A 119 -14.12 15.03 5.55
C LEU A 119 -12.89 15.83 5.99
N ALA A 120 -11.69 15.44 5.54
CA ALA A 120 -10.47 16.22 5.71
C ALA A 120 -10.37 17.40 4.73
N GLU A 121 -11.35 17.55 3.83
CA GLU A 121 -11.39 18.58 2.77
C GLU A 121 -10.14 18.56 1.87
N TYR A 122 -9.61 17.37 1.58
CA TYR A 122 -8.42 17.19 0.75
C TYR A 122 -8.58 17.84 -0.63
N TYR A 123 -9.74 17.68 -1.28
CA TYR A 123 -9.96 18.14 -2.65
C TYR A 123 -9.96 19.66 -2.82
N SER A 124 -10.26 20.42 -1.76
CA SER A 124 -10.21 21.89 -1.77
C SER A 124 -8.92 22.44 -1.18
N SER A 125 -8.31 21.76 -0.21
CA SER A 125 -7.15 22.26 0.54
C SER A 125 -5.81 21.68 0.13
N GLY A 126 -5.80 20.51 -0.54
CA GLY A 126 -4.60 19.72 -0.79
C GLY A 126 -3.98 19.08 0.46
N LEU A 127 -4.67 19.15 1.61
CA LEU A 127 -4.18 18.63 2.88
C LEU A 127 -4.26 17.10 2.89
N ASP A 128 -3.12 16.42 2.73
CA ASP A 128 -3.03 14.98 2.94
C ASP A 128 -3.19 14.66 4.45
N PRO A 129 -4.27 13.97 4.85
CA PRO A 129 -4.54 13.64 6.25
C PRO A 129 -3.60 12.54 6.79
N PHE A 130 -3.00 11.73 5.92
CA PHE A 130 -2.04 10.69 6.29
C PHE A 130 -0.59 11.19 6.27
N HIS A 131 -0.33 12.39 5.75
CA HIS A 131 1.03 12.96 5.70
C HIS A 131 1.80 12.90 7.05
N PRO A 132 1.20 13.19 8.22
CA PRO A 132 1.93 13.13 9.48
C PRO A 132 2.40 11.73 9.86
N SER A 133 1.62 10.67 9.58
CA SER A 133 2.05 9.29 9.86
C SER A 133 3.19 8.88 8.93
N LYS A 134 3.09 9.25 7.64
CA LYS A 134 4.15 9.02 6.64
C LYS A 134 5.48 9.69 7.05
N LEU A 135 5.42 10.94 7.54
CA LEU A 135 6.60 11.65 8.05
C LEU A 135 7.12 11.06 9.36
N ALA A 136 6.23 10.63 10.26
CA ALA A 136 6.63 10.03 11.53
C ALA A 136 7.45 8.76 11.31
N GLU A 137 7.06 7.91 10.34
CA GLU A 137 7.84 6.74 9.95
C GLU A 137 9.24 7.13 9.45
N LEU A 138 9.33 8.10 8.52
CA LEU A 138 10.60 8.56 7.96
C LEU A 138 11.51 9.29 8.97
N ALA A 139 10.97 9.75 10.09
CA ALA A 139 11.73 10.35 11.18
C ALA A 139 12.46 9.31 12.04
N GLU A 140 12.08 8.02 11.94
CA GLU A 140 12.76 6.93 12.62
C GLU A 140 14.08 6.57 11.93
N ALA A 141 15.01 5.95 12.65
CA ALA A 141 16.29 5.51 12.07
C ALA A 141 16.12 4.29 11.15
N THR A 142 15.15 3.41 11.46
CA THR A 142 14.96 2.12 10.79
C THR A 142 14.84 2.21 9.26
N PRO A 143 13.98 3.07 8.66
CA PRO A 143 13.87 3.15 7.21
C PRO A 143 15.23 3.46 6.54
N TRP A 144 16.02 4.35 7.14
CA TRP A 144 17.32 4.76 6.63
C TRP A 144 18.40 3.70 6.83
N THR A 145 18.41 3.00 7.97
CA THR A 145 19.32 1.88 8.22
C THR A 145 19.06 0.74 7.24
N LEU A 146 17.80 0.43 6.96
CA LEU A 146 17.44 -0.61 5.98
C LEU A 146 17.84 -0.22 4.56
N LEU A 147 17.61 1.04 4.16
CA LEU A 147 18.09 1.55 2.89
C LEU A 147 19.62 1.49 2.79
N GLN A 148 20.34 1.95 3.81
CA GLN A 148 21.80 1.88 3.84
C GLN A 148 22.31 0.45 3.76
N THR A 149 21.61 -0.50 4.40
CA THR A 149 21.92 -1.92 4.29
C THR A 149 21.75 -2.39 2.85
N ALA A 150 20.62 -2.08 2.21
CA ALA A 150 20.37 -2.45 0.81
C ALA A 150 21.43 -1.86 -0.15
N VAL A 151 21.80 -0.59 0.02
CA VAL A 151 22.87 0.05 -0.76
C VAL A 151 24.24 -0.60 -0.47
N GLY A 152 24.52 -0.94 0.78
CA GLY A 152 25.75 -1.61 1.18
C GLY A 152 25.89 -3.01 0.58
N LEU A 153 24.77 -3.70 0.33
CA LEU A 153 24.76 -4.97 -0.38
C LEU A 153 25.23 -4.80 -1.82
N SER A 154 24.70 -3.82 -2.57
CA SER A 154 25.18 -3.50 -3.93
C SER A 154 26.69 -3.24 -3.98
N ALA A 155 27.25 -2.55 -2.97
CA ALA A 155 28.68 -2.22 -2.94
C ALA A 155 29.59 -3.40 -2.57
N LEU A 156 29.16 -4.28 -1.66
CA LEU A 156 29.89 -5.51 -1.31
C LEU A 156 29.82 -6.57 -2.41
N GLU A 157 28.81 -6.48 -3.27
CA GLU A 157 28.54 -7.44 -4.35
C GLU A 157 29.57 -7.37 -5.48
N GLU A 158 30.09 -6.19 -5.82
CA GLU A 158 31.21 -6.04 -6.76
C GLU A 158 32.47 -6.81 -6.32
N ALA A 159 32.59 -7.11 -5.02
CA ALA A 159 33.70 -7.86 -4.42
C ALA A 159 33.36 -9.33 -4.12
N SER A 160 32.12 -9.79 -4.35
CA SER A 160 31.64 -11.13 -3.98
C SER A 160 31.67 -12.13 -5.14
N SER A 161 31.59 -13.43 -4.84
CA SER A 161 31.47 -14.51 -5.84
C SER A 161 30.03 -14.94 -6.12
N GLN A 162 29.03 -14.20 -5.61
CA GLN A 162 27.62 -14.52 -5.83
C GLN A 162 27.23 -14.31 -7.29
N SER A 163 26.29 -15.11 -7.79
CA SER A 163 25.79 -14.94 -9.14
C SER A 163 24.90 -13.70 -9.25
N HIS A 164 24.89 -13.07 -10.42
CA HIS A 164 24.00 -11.95 -10.75
C HIS A 164 22.52 -12.28 -10.42
N HIS A 165 22.12 -13.52 -10.67
CA HIS A 165 20.80 -14.06 -10.36
C HIS A 165 20.50 -14.05 -8.84
N ASP A 166 21.42 -14.53 -8.02
CA ASP A 166 21.22 -14.60 -6.55
C ASP A 166 21.15 -13.20 -5.91
N GLN A 167 21.86 -12.23 -6.50
CA GLN A 167 21.83 -10.84 -6.06
C GLN A 167 20.44 -10.23 -6.31
N LEU A 168 19.92 -10.32 -7.54
CA LEU A 168 18.58 -9.83 -7.83
C LEU A 168 17.52 -10.52 -6.97
N LYS A 169 17.64 -11.84 -6.75
CA LYS A 169 16.76 -12.59 -5.85
C LYS A 169 16.77 -12.01 -4.43
N ARG A 170 17.93 -11.64 -3.92
CA ARG A 170 18.07 -11.00 -2.61
C ARG A 170 17.37 -9.64 -2.55
N PHE A 171 17.52 -8.79 -3.57
CA PHE A 171 16.81 -7.50 -3.62
C PHE A 171 15.30 -7.65 -3.74
N VAL A 172 14.80 -8.63 -4.49
CA VAL A 172 13.37 -8.95 -4.54
C VAL A 172 12.85 -9.33 -3.15
N LYS A 173 13.60 -10.14 -2.40
CA LYS A 173 13.24 -10.49 -1.02
C LYS A 173 13.33 -9.29 -0.07
N LEU A 174 14.31 -8.39 -0.24
CA LEU A 174 14.41 -7.17 0.57
C LEU A 174 13.20 -6.29 0.39
N CYS A 175 12.77 -6.08 -0.87
CA CYS A 175 11.55 -5.35 -1.21
C CYS A 175 10.32 -6.01 -0.56
N LEU A 176 10.15 -7.33 -0.68
CA LEU A 176 9.05 -8.07 -0.03
C LEU A 176 9.02 -7.86 1.50
N TRP A 177 10.15 -8.06 2.18
CA TRP A 177 10.21 -7.92 3.63
C TRP A 177 10.22 -6.47 4.10
N GLY A 178 10.54 -5.52 3.23
CA GLY A 178 10.35 -4.08 3.46
C GLY A 178 8.91 -3.73 3.81
N ASN A 179 7.96 -4.38 3.14
CA ASN A 179 6.53 -4.22 3.44
C ASN A 179 6.17 -4.68 4.87
N LYS A 180 6.97 -5.55 5.48
CA LYS A 180 6.77 -5.96 6.89
C LYS A 180 6.99 -4.80 7.87
N ALA A 181 7.69 -3.74 7.46
CA ALA A 181 7.85 -2.53 8.27
C ALA A 181 6.63 -1.58 8.24
N ASP A 182 5.53 -1.97 7.58
CA ASP A 182 4.30 -1.17 7.45
C ASP A 182 3.86 -0.58 8.80
N GLY A 183 3.73 0.76 8.81
CA GLY A 183 3.36 1.58 9.95
C GLY A 183 1.96 1.32 10.51
N CYS A 184 1.12 0.54 9.82
CA CYS A 184 -0.20 0.15 10.31
C CYS A 184 -0.20 -1.02 11.30
N TYR A 185 0.92 -1.76 11.42
CA TYR A 185 1.01 -2.95 12.28
C TYR A 185 2.10 -2.80 13.35
N LYS A 186 1.74 -2.21 14.49
CA LYS A 186 2.65 -2.02 15.65
C LYS A 186 3.35 -3.31 16.09
N GLU A 187 2.64 -4.44 16.09
CA GLU A 187 3.16 -5.75 16.51
C GLU A 187 4.25 -6.30 15.57
N VAL A 188 4.19 -5.92 14.28
CA VAL A 188 5.16 -6.34 13.27
C VAL A 188 6.36 -5.40 13.25
N LYS A 189 6.13 -4.10 13.46
CA LYS A 189 7.15 -3.05 13.56
C LYS A 189 8.17 -3.31 14.68
N ASP A 190 7.72 -3.88 15.80
CA ASP A 190 8.59 -4.22 16.93
C ASP A 190 9.61 -5.33 16.58
N THR A 191 9.37 -6.13 15.53
CA THR A 191 10.31 -7.17 15.06
C THR A 191 11.42 -6.65 14.14
N ILE A 192 11.33 -5.39 13.68
CA ILE A 192 12.24 -4.77 12.70
C ILE A 192 12.88 -3.47 13.28
N SER A 193 12.53 -3.07 14.50
CA SER A 193 13.03 -1.84 15.12
C SER A 193 14.21 -2.09 16.08
N GLY A 194 15.18 -1.17 16.10
CA GLY A 194 16.32 -1.18 17.03
C GLY A 194 17.69 -1.12 16.36
N ALA A 195 18.75 -1.02 17.16
CA ALA A 195 20.15 -0.95 16.69
C ALA A 195 20.62 -2.23 15.97
N ASP A 196 19.88 -3.33 16.14
CA ASP A 196 20.12 -4.64 15.52
C ASP A 196 19.06 -4.97 14.43
N ALA A 197 18.41 -3.96 13.85
CA ALA A 197 17.44 -4.12 12.77
C ALA A 197 18.08 -4.85 11.58
N SER A 198 17.86 -6.16 11.51
CA SER A 198 18.30 -7.05 10.45
C SER A 198 17.05 -7.55 9.75
N LEU A 199 16.97 -7.35 8.44
CA LEU A 199 16.06 -8.11 7.58
C LEU A 199 16.60 -9.55 7.56
N VAL A 200 16.23 -10.33 8.58
CA VAL A 200 16.36 -11.78 8.51
C VAL A 200 15.37 -12.21 7.44
N PHE A 201 15.91 -12.65 6.30
CA PHE A 201 15.11 -13.32 5.27
C PHE A 201 14.61 -14.62 5.88
N ASP A 202 13.42 -14.57 6.45
CA ASP A 202 12.79 -15.78 6.96
C ASP A 202 12.17 -16.52 5.79
N ASP A 203 13.04 -17.19 5.03
CA ASP A 203 12.65 -18.01 3.87
C ASP A 203 11.67 -19.11 4.28
N GLU A 204 11.59 -19.50 5.57
CA GLU A 204 10.61 -20.46 6.08
C GLU A 204 9.19 -19.88 6.11
N LEU A 205 9.05 -18.56 6.21
CA LEU A 205 7.76 -17.85 6.15
C LEU A 205 7.31 -17.55 4.71
N LEU A 206 8.17 -17.77 3.71
CA LEU A 206 7.83 -17.55 2.30
C LEU A 206 7.12 -18.79 1.71
N LEU A 207 5.79 -18.78 1.74
CA LEU A 207 4.98 -19.93 1.31
C LEU A 207 5.07 -20.23 -0.20
N VAL A 208 5.26 -19.18 -1.02
CA VAL A 208 5.38 -19.29 -2.48
C VAL A 208 6.48 -18.35 -2.95
N ASP A 209 7.54 -18.91 -3.52
CA ASP A 209 8.66 -18.16 -4.09
C ASP A 209 8.74 -18.38 -5.61
N HIS A 210 8.40 -17.34 -6.38
CA HIS A 210 8.55 -17.32 -7.84
C HIS A 210 9.66 -16.36 -8.30
N SER A 211 10.55 -15.92 -7.42
CA SER A 211 11.65 -15.02 -7.77
C SER A 211 12.51 -15.57 -8.92
N ASP A 212 12.86 -16.86 -8.90
CA ASP A 212 13.64 -17.50 -9.98
C ASP A 212 12.91 -17.44 -11.34
N GLN A 213 11.57 -17.55 -11.33
CA GLN A 213 10.76 -17.46 -12.54
C GLN A 213 10.73 -16.03 -13.10
N VAL A 214 10.66 -15.03 -12.21
CA VAL A 214 10.72 -13.61 -12.57
C VAL A 214 12.09 -13.26 -13.15
N ILE A 215 13.17 -13.75 -12.55
CA ILE A 215 14.54 -13.50 -13.05
C ILE A 215 14.73 -14.19 -14.40
N SER A 216 14.33 -15.46 -14.52
CA SER A 216 14.36 -16.20 -15.79
C SER A 216 13.56 -15.53 -16.90
N LEU A 217 12.43 -14.88 -16.55
CA LEU A 217 11.64 -14.07 -17.45
C LEU A 217 12.46 -12.87 -17.95
N LEU A 218 13.05 -12.07 -17.06
CA LEU A 218 13.87 -10.92 -17.45
C LEU A 218 15.02 -11.32 -18.38
N GLU A 219 15.74 -12.40 -18.07
CA GLU A 219 16.82 -12.91 -18.92
C GLU A 219 16.32 -13.34 -20.30
N ARG A 220 15.17 -14.01 -20.37
CA ARG A 220 14.57 -14.43 -21.64
C ARG A 220 14.18 -13.21 -22.48
N GLU A 221 13.45 -12.26 -21.90
CA GLU A 221 13.04 -11.04 -22.59
C GLU A 221 14.24 -10.22 -23.06
N ALA A 222 15.32 -10.17 -22.27
CA ALA A 222 16.56 -9.50 -22.65
C ALA A 222 17.22 -10.16 -23.87
N ARG A 223 17.26 -11.50 -23.90
CA ARG A 223 17.76 -12.26 -25.07
C ARG A 223 16.90 -12.02 -26.31
N GLU A 224 15.58 -12.01 -26.18
CA GLU A 224 14.65 -11.78 -27.29
C GLU A 224 14.74 -10.34 -27.82
N ALA A 225 14.92 -9.35 -26.94
CA ALA A 225 15.14 -7.95 -27.32
C ALA A 225 16.58 -7.69 -27.83
N GLY A 226 17.51 -8.61 -27.58
CA GLY A 226 18.93 -8.52 -27.91
C GLY A 226 19.74 -7.58 -27.02
N ASP A 227 19.10 -6.92 -26.04
CA ASP A 227 19.71 -6.03 -25.06
C ASP A 227 18.72 -5.77 -23.91
N ALA A 228 19.17 -5.97 -22.67
CA ALA A 228 18.38 -5.70 -21.47
C ALA A 228 18.01 -4.20 -21.32
N ALA A 229 18.81 -3.29 -21.88
CA ALA A 229 18.51 -1.85 -21.86
C ALA A 229 17.20 -1.49 -22.61
N LYS A 230 16.65 -2.41 -23.41
CA LYS A 230 15.35 -2.22 -24.08
C LYS A 230 14.16 -2.64 -23.21
N LEU A 231 14.40 -3.33 -22.10
CA LEU A 231 13.36 -3.75 -21.18
C LEU A 231 12.92 -2.59 -20.28
N SER A 232 11.65 -2.64 -19.87
CA SER A 232 11.10 -1.74 -18.86
C SER A 232 10.43 -2.56 -17.77
N VAL A 233 10.78 -2.28 -16.51
CA VAL A 233 10.11 -2.83 -15.33
C VAL A 233 9.14 -1.79 -14.78
N GLN A 234 7.96 -2.22 -14.34
CA GLN A 234 6.94 -1.33 -13.78
C GLN A 234 6.55 -1.81 -12.39
N TYR A 235 6.59 -0.90 -11.43
CA TYR A 235 6.11 -1.10 -10.06
C TYR A 235 4.69 -0.58 -9.96
N ILE A 236 3.81 -1.37 -9.37
CA ILE A 236 2.54 -0.89 -8.83
C ILE A 236 2.78 -0.71 -7.34
N ASN A 237 3.11 0.52 -6.93
CA ASN A 237 3.61 0.77 -5.57
C ASN A 237 2.48 0.69 -4.55
N ASP A 238 2.82 0.24 -3.35
CA ASP A 238 1.89 0.15 -2.23
C ASP A 238 2.08 1.29 -1.23
N ASN A 239 2.95 1.13 -0.22
CA ASN A 239 3.20 2.13 0.81
C ASN A 239 4.37 3.07 0.48
N CYS A 240 4.40 4.22 1.14
CA CYS A 240 5.58 5.07 1.22
C CYS A 240 6.54 4.56 2.32
N GLY A 241 7.46 5.42 2.77
CA GLY A 241 8.31 5.07 3.90
C GLY A 241 9.32 3.98 3.55
N THR A 242 9.51 3.04 4.48
CA THR A 242 10.50 1.95 4.38
C THR A 242 10.31 1.11 3.12
N GLU A 243 9.07 0.75 2.77
CA GLU A 243 8.77 -0.06 1.58
C GLU A 243 9.23 0.65 0.31
N LEU A 244 8.83 1.90 0.10
CA LEU A 244 9.25 2.67 -1.07
C LEU A 244 10.76 2.86 -1.14
N LEU A 245 11.46 3.02 0.00
CA LEU A 245 12.92 3.10 0.00
C LEU A 245 13.57 1.79 -0.48
N LEU A 246 13.02 0.63 -0.13
CA LEU A 246 13.53 -0.66 -0.60
C LEU A 246 13.13 -0.98 -2.04
N ASP A 247 11.95 -0.52 -2.49
CA ASP A 247 11.59 -0.52 -3.92
C ASP A 247 12.59 0.29 -4.74
N LEU A 248 12.98 1.47 -4.23
CA LEU A 248 13.99 2.32 -4.87
C LEU A 248 15.36 1.65 -4.90
N ALA A 249 15.76 0.93 -3.84
CA ALA A 249 17.00 0.18 -3.82
C ALA A 249 17.02 -0.97 -4.84
N LEU A 250 15.92 -1.71 -4.98
CA LEU A 250 15.79 -2.72 -6.03
C LEU A 250 15.76 -2.09 -7.43
N ALA A 251 15.08 -0.96 -7.62
CA ALA A 251 15.09 -0.22 -8.88
C ALA A 251 16.49 0.25 -9.27
N ASP A 252 17.27 0.75 -8.32
CA ASP A 252 18.67 1.12 -8.52
C ASP A 252 19.49 -0.11 -8.93
N HIS A 253 19.35 -1.24 -8.22
CA HIS A 253 20.02 -2.49 -8.58
C HIS A 253 19.67 -2.96 -9.99
N LEU A 254 18.40 -2.93 -10.38
CA LEU A 254 17.92 -3.30 -11.72
C LEU A 254 18.57 -2.45 -12.82
N LEU A 255 18.72 -1.15 -12.59
CA LEU A 255 19.30 -0.22 -13.56
C LEU A 255 20.82 -0.31 -13.60
N ALA A 256 21.48 -0.32 -12.44
CA ALA A 256 22.94 -0.33 -12.33
C ALA A 256 23.57 -1.62 -12.86
N HIS A 257 22.88 -2.75 -12.71
CA HIS A 257 23.37 -4.07 -13.13
C HIS A 257 22.80 -4.53 -14.48
N GLY A 258 22.08 -3.65 -15.19
CA GLY A 258 21.64 -3.92 -16.56
C GLY A 258 20.56 -5.00 -16.67
N TRP A 259 19.66 -5.10 -15.69
CA TRP A 259 18.46 -5.93 -15.79
C TRP A 259 17.38 -5.29 -16.66
N CYS A 260 17.35 -3.95 -16.70
CA CYS A 260 16.47 -3.19 -17.58
C CYS A 260 17.07 -1.80 -17.88
N GLY A 261 16.55 -1.12 -18.90
CA GLY A 261 16.94 0.28 -19.18
C GLY A 261 15.98 1.32 -18.61
N LYS A 262 14.85 0.88 -18.06
CA LYS A 262 13.83 1.78 -17.51
C LYS A 262 13.06 1.12 -16.38
N VAL A 263 12.89 1.86 -15.28
CA VAL A 263 11.94 1.55 -14.22
C VAL A 263 10.85 2.62 -14.20
N THR A 264 9.58 2.22 -14.03
CA THR A 264 8.43 3.12 -13.85
C THR A 264 7.72 2.82 -12.54
N PHE A 265 7.53 3.84 -11.71
CA PHE A 265 6.77 3.77 -10.45
C PHE A 265 5.34 4.25 -10.70
N ASN A 266 4.34 3.42 -10.41
CA ASN A 266 2.93 3.76 -10.50
C ASN A 266 2.37 3.94 -9.10
N VAL A 267 2.17 5.19 -8.68
CA VAL A 267 1.70 5.57 -7.35
C VAL A 267 0.20 5.89 -7.36
N LYS A 268 -0.41 5.91 -6.16
CA LYS A 268 -1.80 6.32 -5.99
C LYS A 268 -1.94 7.82 -6.32
N VAL A 269 -3.06 8.20 -6.94
CA VAL A 269 -3.35 9.59 -7.31
C VAL A 269 -3.77 10.44 -6.11
N GLU A 270 -4.36 9.79 -5.10
CA GLU A 270 -4.90 10.37 -3.88
C GLU A 270 -4.33 9.61 -2.67
N PRO A 271 -4.26 10.25 -1.48
CA PRO A 271 -3.65 9.66 -0.28
C PRO A 271 -4.32 8.40 0.26
#